data_AF-A0A383C978-F1
#
_entry.id   AF-A0A383C978-F1
#
_cell.length_a   1.000
_cell.length_b   1.000
_cell.length_c   1.000
_cell.angle_alpha   90.00
_cell.angle_beta   90.00
_cell.angle_gamma   90.00
#
_symmetry.space_group_name_H-M   'P 1'
#
loop_
_entity.id
_entity.type
_entity.pdbx_description
1 polymer ?
#
loop_
_entity_poly.entity_id
_entity_poly.type
_entity_poly.pdbx_seq_one_letter_code
_entity_poly.pdbx_strand_id
1 'polypeptide(L)'
;SKGSIWPETLHTMLTAQNVHELRSSMQDWVDPCNNFLMADIAGNIGYFCRGYIPIRPLANGLLPVPGWNSNHDWSSRIPFEELPSSINPLEGFISTANNKPVDDDYPYFIGADFAPGYRIQRINDLINSLPKHSLADMKNIQSEIISIPAQIYSRKIALLNTSNPKLAQAQFIMKDWNGQMHADMVSPTIYSYLRDSLISELLHYHMGNEMFTLVWDPTDRGRTTFLTRFKALVAEHIHSDT
;
A
#
# COMPACT_ATOMS: atom_id res chain seq x y z
N SER A 1 -17.04 2.79 31.76
CA SER A 1 -16.07 2.20 30.81
C SER A 1 -14.69 2.24 31.46
N LYS A 2 -13.86 1.20 31.29
CA LYS A 2 -12.42 1.39 31.56
C LYS A 2 -11.92 2.39 30.52
N GLY A 3 -11.10 3.36 30.93
CA GLY A 3 -10.53 4.35 30.01
C GLY A 3 -9.74 3.67 28.89
N SER A 4 -9.47 4.43 27.82
CA SER A 4 -8.57 3.97 26.77
C SER A 4 -7.19 3.71 27.39
N ILE A 5 -6.66 2.51 27.20
CA ILE A 5 -5.30 2.10 27.62
C ILE A 5 -4.21 2.55 26.63
N TRP A 6 -4.63 3.26 25.59
CA TRP A 6 -3.78 3.68 24.49
C TRP A 6 -2.61 4.56 24.93
N PRO A 7 -2.79 5.54 25.85
CA PRO A 7 -1.68 6.34 26.37
C PRO A 7 -0.62 5.49 27.09
N GLU A 8 -1.04 4.51 27.90
CA GLU A 8 -0.16 3.62 28.64
C GLU A 8 0.61 2.69 27.69
N THR A 9 -0.08 2.05 26.75
CA THR A 9 0.55 1.20 25.73
C THR A 9 1.56 2.00 24.92
N LEU A 10 1.18 3.19 24.44
CA LEU A 10 2.10 4.05 23.67
C LEU A 10 3.32 4.46 24.51
N HIS A 11 3.13 4.81 25.78
CA HIS A 11 4.26 5.12 26.67
C HIS A 11 5.22 3.94 26.82
N THR A 12 4.71 2.72 27.00
CA THR A 12 5.57 1.51 27.08
C THR A 12 6.28 1.22 25.76
N MET A 13 5.64 1.45 24.61
CA MET A 13 6.29 1.33 23.31
C MET A 13 7.43 2.35 23.13
N LEU A 14 7.20 3.60 23.50
CA LEU A 14 8.19 4.68 23.38
C LEU A 14 9.39 4.52 24.31
N THR A 15 9.24 3.74 25.39
CA THR A 15 10.28 3.51 26.39
C THR A 15 10.97 2.15 26.28
N ALA A 16 10.55 1.30 25.33
CA ALA A 16 11.17 0.01 25.06
C ALA A 16 12.63 0.15 24.62
N GLN A 17 13.52 -0.67 25.19
CA GLN A 17 14.97 -0.58 24.98
C GLN A 17 15.49 -1.55 23.92
N ASN A 18 14.70 -2.54 23.51
CA ASN A 18 15.07 -3.54 22.53
C ASN A 18 13.85 -4.10 21.78
N VAL A 19 14.11 -4.86 20.71
CA VAL A 19 13.05 -5.43 19.85
C VAL A 19 12.07 -6.33 20.60
N HIS A 20 12.51 -7.04 21.64
CA HIS A 20 11.66 -7.93 22.42
C HIS A 20 10.74 -7.16 23.37
N GLU A 21 11.27 -6.13 24.05
CA GLU A 21 10.47 -5.22 24.88
C GLU A 21 9.42 -4.49 24.04
N LEU A 22 9.79 -3.99 22.86
CA LEU A 22 8.82 -3.33 21.98
C LEU A 22 7.73 -4.31 21.55
N ARG A 23 8.08 -5.54 21.15
CA ARG A 23 7.10 -6.58 20.85
C ARG A 23 6.13 -6.76 22.03
N SER A 24 6.63 -7.03 23.23
CA SER A 24 5.79 -7.30 24.41
C SER A 24 4.92 -6.10 24.79
N SER A 25 5.41 -4.87 24.62
CA SER A 25 4.64 -3.65 24.91
C SER A 25 3.37 -3.51 24.06
N MET A 26 3.30 -4.19 22.92
CA MET A 26 2.19 -4.08 21.96
C MET A 26 1.05 -5.09 22.22
N GLN A 27 1.08 -5.86 23.31
CA GLN A 27 0.10 -6.90 23.59
C GLN A 27 -1.35 -6.39 23.60
N ASP A 28 -1.54 -5.18 24.10
CA ASP A 28 -2.84 -4.51 24.19
C ASP A 28 -3.09 -3.48 23.08
N TRP A 29 -2.24 -3.43 22.05
CA TRP A 29 -2.41 -2.52 20.91
C TRP A 29 -3.50 -3.05 19.95
N VAL A 30 -4.58 -2.28 19.82
CA VAL A 30 -5.77 -2.68 19.04
C VAL A 30 -5.89 -1.88 17.73
N ASP A 31 -5.61 -0.58 17.75
CA ASP A 31 -5.81 0.31 16.60
C ASP A 31 -4.83 1.49 16.68
N PRO A 32 -4.36 2.05 15.54
CA PRO A 32 -4.48 1.53 14.18
C PRO A 32 -3.69 0.24 13.93
N CYS A 33 -4.18 -0.58 12.99
CA CYS A 33 -3.44 -1.70 12.44
C CYS A 33 -2.24 -1.19 11.63
N ASN A 34 -1.02 -1.44 12.12
CA ASN A 34 0.21 -0.87 11.57
C ASN A 34 1.32 -1.91 11.40
N ASN A 35 2.26 -1.55 10.52
CA ASN A 35 3.56 -2.20 10.38
C ASN A 35 4.58 -1.44 11.23
N PHE A 36 5.00 -2.00 12.36
CA PHE A 36 6.03 -1.42 13.21
C PHE A 36 7.39 -2.01 12.87
N LEU A 37 8.38 -1.13 12.77
CA LEU A 37 9.78 -1.48 12.56
C LEU A 37 10.61 -0.95 13.72
N MET A 38 11.60 -1.74 14.17
CA MET A 38 12.55 -1.33 15.20
C MET A 38 13.95 -1.82 14.86
N ALA A 39 14.94 -1.02 15.24
CA ALA A 39 16.31 -1.45 15.38
C ALA A 39 16.81 -1.04 16.78
N ASP A 40 17.67 -1.85 17.41
CA ASP A 40 18.24 -1.55 18.72
C ASP A 40 19.78 -1.47 18.72
N ILE A 41 20.36 -0.99 19.81
CA ILE A 41 21.81 -0.77 19.94
C ILE A 41 22.62 -2.08 20.02
N ALA A 42 21.96 -3.21 20.26
CA ALA A 42 22.59 -4.53 20.21
C ALA A 42 22.64 -5.09 18.77
N GLY A 43 22.07 -4.35 17.81
CA GLY A 43 22.07 -4.71 16.39
C GLY A 43 20.87 -5.58 15.98
N ASN A 44 19.87 -5.75 16.84
CA ASN A 44 18.66 -6.46 16.44
C ASN A 44 17.75 -5.57 15.61
N ILE A 45 17.04 -6.18 14.66
CA ILE A 45 15.97 -5.55 13.89
C ILE A 45 14.69 -6.36 14.00
N GLY A 46 13.55 -5.69 14.01
CA GLY A 46 12.24 -6.31 14.18
C GLY A 46 11.17 -5.69 13.29
N TYR A 47 10.26 -6.54 12.82
CA TYR A 47 9.01 -6.18 12.18
C TYR A 47 7.83 -6.79 12.91
N PHE A 48 6.80 -5.98 13.13
CA PHE A 48 5.61 -6.36 13.86
C PHE A 48 4.37 -5.78 13.16
N CYS A 49 3.52 -6.65 12.57
CA CYS A 49 2.16 -6.27 12.22
C CYS A 49 1.32 -6.27 13.51
N ARG A 50 0.79 -5.11 13.92
CA ARG A 50 0.09 -4.98 15.20
C ARG A 50 -1.22 -4.23 15.06
N GLY A 51 -2.21 -4.72 15.81
CA GLY A 51 -3.59 -4.24 15.84
C GLY A 51 -4.56 -5.40 16.03
N TYR A 52 -5.85 -5.08 16.03
CA TYR A 52 -6.93 -6.06 16.15
C TYR A 52 -7.35 -6.52 14.76
N ILE A 53 -6.97 -7.75 14.42
CA ILE A 53 -7.34 -8.39 13.16
C ILE A 53 -8.31 -9.53 13.49
N PRO A 54 -9.60 -9.42 13.13
CA PRO A 54 -10.57 -10.48 13.36
C PRO A 54 -10.35 -11.67 12.42
N ILE A 55 -10.53 -12.88 12.93
CA ILE A 55 -10.64 -14.09 12.12
C ILE A 55 -12.04 -14.11 11.50
N ARG A 56 -12.08 -14.01 10.18
CA ARG A 56 -13.30 -13.90 9.37
C ARG A 56 -13.06 -14.42 7.95
N PRO A 57 -14.12 -14.76 7.20
CA PRO A 57 -13.98 -15.16 5.80
C PRO A 57 -13.40 -14.06 4.91
N LEU A 58 -12.71 -14.47 3.84
CA LEU A 58 -12.16 -13.58 2.80
C LEU A 58 -13.21 -12.61 2.24
N ALA A 59 -14.44 -13.09 2.02
CA ALA A 59 -15.54 -12.31 1.44
C ALA A 59 -15.79 -11.00 2.20
N ASN A 60 -15.61 -11.01 3.54
CA ASN A 60 -15.82 -9.84 4.39
C ASN A 60 -14.82 -8.69 4.09
N GLY A 61 -13.68 -8.97 3.45
CA GLY A 61 -12.72 -7.95 3.03
C GLY A 61 -13.00 -7.35 1.65
N LEU A 62 -13.85 -8.00 0.84
CA LEU A 62 -14.05 -7.66 -0.56
C LEU A 62 -15.25 -6.74 -0.78
N LEU A 63 -16.38 -7.03 -0.15
CA LEU A 63 -17.65 -6.31 -0.31
C LEU A 63 -18.44 -6.31 1.01
N PRO A 64 -19.49 -5.48 1.13
CA PRO A 64 -20.50 -5.67 2.16
C PRO A 64 -21.01 -7.13 2.15
N VAL A 65 -21.21 -7.70 3.34
CA VAL A 65 -21.69 -9.08 3.51
C VAL A 65 -23.00 -9.10 4.28
N PRO A 66 -23.90 -10.07 4.03
CA PRO A 66 -25.16 -10.20 4.76
C PRO A 66 -24.95 -10.38 6.26
N GLY A 67 -25.33 -9.36 7.05
CA GLY A 67 -25.16 -9.39 8.51
C GLY A 67 -26.09 -10.36 9.25
N TRP A 68 -27.13 -10.86 8.59
CA TRP A 68 -28.04 -11.89 9.14
C TRP A 68 -27.53 -13.32 8.91
N ASN A 69 -26.46 -13.49 8.12
CA ASN A 69 -25.90 -14.81 7.81
C ASN A 69 -24.64 -15.05 8.65
N SER A 70 -24.73 -15.99 9.59
CA SER A 70 -23.65 -16.31 10.53
C SER A 70 -22.37 -16.83 9.87
N ASN A 71 -22.42 -17.24 8.58
CA ASN A 71 -21.23 -17.57 7.82
C ASN A 71 -20.26 -16.39 7.66
N HIS A 72 -20.70 -15.16 7.92
CA HIS A 72 -19.88 -13.95 7.87
C HIS A 72 -19.50 -13.41 9.26
N ASP A 73 -19.87 -14.09 10.33
CA ASP A 73 -19.53 -13.67 11.69
C ASP A 73 -18.01 -13.73 11.93
N TRP A 74 -17.53 -12.86 12.82
CA TRP A 74 -16.15 -12.91 13.28
C TRP A 74 -16.06 -13.93 14.42
N SER A 75 -15.13 -14.88 14.32
CA SER A 75 -15.02 -15.93 15.34
C SER A 75 -14.20 -15.49 16.55
N SER A 76 -13.10 -14.77 16.33
CA SER A 76 -12.21 -14.22 17.36
C SER A 76 -11.24 -13.22 16.74
N ARG A 77 -10.19 -12.79 17.47
CA ARG A 77 -9.05 -12.07 16.92
C ARG A 77 -7.89 -13.04 16.67
N ILE A 78 -7.06 -12.77 15.65
CA ILE A 78 -5.80 -13.49 15.45
C ILE A 78 -5.00 -13.43 16.77
N PRO A 79 -4.53 -14.56 17.32
CA PRO A 79 -3.73 -14.56 18.53
C PRO A 79 -2.49 -13.68 18.39
N PHE A 80 -2.13 -12.97 19.45
CA PHE A 80 -1.01 -12.00 19.42
C PHE A 80 0.30 -12.63 18.93
N GLU A 81 0.58 -13.87 19.35
CA GLU A 81 1.78 -14.62 18.96
C GLU A 81 1.75 -15.11 17.51
N GLU A 82 0.58 -15.14 16.89
CA GLU A 82 0.39 -15.57 15.50
C GLU A 82 0.34 -14.38 14.54
N LEU A 83 0.24 -13.14 15.03
CA LEU A 83 0.34 -11.95 14.19
C LEU A 83 1.70 -11.90 13.47
N PRO A 84 1.73 -11.48 12.19
CA PRO A 84 2.96 -11.46 11.41
C PRO A 84 4.06 -10.68 12.12
N SER A 85 5.20 -11.33 12.29
CA SER A 85 6.39 -10.72 12.88
C SER A 85 7.65 -11.40 12.39
N SER A 86 8.75 -10.66 12.41
CA SER A 86 10.08 -11.17 12.09
C SER A 86 11.10 -10.42 12.94
N ILE A 87 12.04 -11.15 13.55
CA ILE A 87 13.17 -10.58 14.28
C ILE A 87 14.44 -11.18 13.70
N ASN A 88 15.39 -10.33 13.32
CA ASN A 88 16.67 -10.71 12.72
C ASN A 88 16.53 -11.72 11.56
N PRO A 89 15.78 -11.38 10.50
CA PRO A 89 15.65 -12.25 9.33
C PRO A 89 17.03 -12.50 8.69
N LEU A 90 17.18 -13.65 8.01
CA LEU A 90 18.44 -14.06 7.37
C LEU A 90 18.89 -13.08 6.29
N GLU A 91 17.94 -12.37 5.68
CA GLU A 91 18.15 -11.32 4.69
C GLU A 91 18.94 -10.13 5.24
N GLY A 92 18.99 -9.95 6.57
CA GLY A 92 19.78 -8.91 7.22
C GLY A 92 19.19 -7.49 7.13
N PHE A 93 17.99 -7.33 6.55
CA PHE A 93 17.24 -6.08 6.55
C PHE A 93 15.74 -6.34 6.60
N ILE A 94 14.98 -5.30 6.95
CA ILE A 94 13.52 -5.32 6.85
C ILE A 94 13.04 -4.03 6.18
N SER A 95 12.08 -4.15 5.28
CA SER A 95 11.43 -3.05 4.60
C SER A 95 9.92 -3.27 4.54
N THR A 96 9.15 -2.20 4.66
CA THR A 96 7.70 -2.26 4.45
C THR A 96 7.26 -1.03 3.66
N ALA A 97 6.34 -1.22 2.73
CA ALA A 97 5.79 -0.14 1.92
C ALA A 97 4.29 -0.37 1.66
N ASN A 98 3.55 -0.72 2.72
CA ASN A 98 2.12 -1.08 2.69
C ASN A 98 1.79 -2.24 1.72
N ASN A 99 2.79 -3.02 1.31
CA ASN A 99 2.64 -4.26 0.57
C ASN A 99 2.00 -5.34 1.47
N LYS A 100 1.51 -6.42 0.86
CA LYS A 100 1.04 -7.60 1.59
C LYS A 100 2.17 -8.10 2.52
N PRO A 101 1.93 -8.26 3.82
CA PRO A 101 2.98 -8.57 4.80
C PRO A 101 3.30 -10.07 4.93
N VAL A 102 2.47 -10.92 4.33
CA VAL A 102 2.54 -12.38 4.41
C VAL A 102 2.33 -12.98 3.02
N ASP A 103 2.77 -14.22 2.84
CA ASP A 103 2.51 -15.01 1.63
C ASP A 103 1.07 -15.57 1.64
N ASP A 104 0.81 -16.52 0.73
CA ASP A 104 -0.49 -17.20 0.61
C ASP A 104 -0.61 -18.40 1.56
N ASP A 105 0.48 -18.83 2.19
CA ASP A 105 0.52 -19.96 3.13
C ASP A 105 0.18 -19.54 4.57
N TYR A 106 0.21 -18.24 4.86
CA TYR A 106 -0.21 -17.70 6.15
C TYR A 106 -1.70 -17.99 6.44
N PRO A 107 -2.04 -18.60 7.59
CA PRO A 107 -3.35 -19.24 7.79
C PRO A 107 -4.51 -18.26 7.98
N TYR A 108 -4.26 -16.98 8.21
CA TYR A 108 -5.30 -16.00 8.50
C TYR A 108 -5.44 -14.94 7.42
N PHE A 109 -6.69 -14.60 7.12
CA PHE A 109 -6.99 -13.46 6.26
C PHE A 109 -6.72 -12.13 6.98
N ILE A 110 -5.70 -11.41 6.52
CA ILE A 110 -5.34 -10.07 7.04
C ILE A 110 -6.16 -8.98 6.35
N GLY A 111 -6.19 -9.01 5.01
CA GLY A 111 -6.80 -7.98 4.18
C GLY A 111 -6.65 -8.32 2.70
N ALA A 112 -7.40 -7.62 1.85
CA ALA A 112 -7.36 -7.81 0.39
C ALA A 112 -6.73 -6.61 -0.36
N ASP A 113 -6.76 -5.43 0.25
CA ASP A 113 -6.33 -4.18 -0.38
C ASP A 113 -4.99 -3.73 0.22
N PHE A 114 -3.92 -4.02 -0.51
CA PHE A 114 -2.56 -3.56 -0.20
C PHE A 114 -2.04 -2.63 -1.30
N ALA A 115 -1.03 -1.82 -0.96
CA ALA A 115 -0.35 -1.02 -1.96
C ALA A 115 0.31 -1.94 -3.01
N PRO A 116 0.30 -1.55 -4.29
CA PRO A 116 1.08 -2.25 -5.31
C PRO A 116 2.56 -2.35 -4.91
N GLY A 117 3.20 -3.46 -5.28
CA GLY A 117 4.57 -3.80 -4.86
C GLY A 117 5.68 -2.89 -5.38
N TYR A 118 5.38 -1.81 -6.10
CA TYR A 118 6.40 -0.97 -6.75
C TYR A 118 7.37 -0.31 -5.76
N ARG A 119 6.86 0.23 -4.64
CA ARG A 119 7.73 0.89 -3.64
C ARG A 119 8.61 -0.11 -2.91
N ILE A 120 8.05 -1.23 -2.46
CA ILE A 120 8.81 -2.26 -1.78
C ILE A 120 9.87 -2.85 -2.72
N GLN A 121 9.54 -3.04 -4.00
CA GLN A 121 10.50 -3.47 -5.02
C GLN A 121 11.66 -2.47 -5.14
N ARG A 122 11.38 -1.18 -5.32
CA ARG A 122 12.46 -0.16 -5.42
C ARG A 122 13.34 -0.10 -4.19
N ILE A 123 12.76 -0.17 -2.99
CA ILE A 123 13.52 -0.19 -1.73
C ILE A 123 14.44 -1.42 -1.69
N ASN A 124 13.90 -2.61 -1.99
CA ASN A 124 14.67 -3.85 -1.94
C ASN A 124 15.76 -3.89 -3.00
N ASP A 125 15.48 -3.46 -4.23
CA ASP A 125 16.46 -3.38 -5.31
C ASP A 125 17.65 -2.50 -4.90
N LEU A 126 17.38 -1.32 -4.31
CA LEU A 126 18.44 -0.40 -3.89
C LEU A 126 19.23 -0.93 -2.70
N ILE A 127 18.55 -1.47 -1.67
CA ILE A 127 19.23 -2.09 -0.52
C ILE A 127 20.14 -3.23 -1.00
N ASN A 128 19.64 -4.14 -1.83
CA ASN A 128 20.40 -5.29 -2.32
C ASN A 128 21.51 -4.91 -3.32
N SER A 129 21.42 -3.75 -3.99
CA SER A 129 22.46 -3.29 -4.91
C SER A 129 23.75 -2.83 -4.22
N LEU A 130 23.70 -2.63 -2.90
CA LEU A 130 24.81 -2.09 -2.13
C LEU A 130 25.43 -3.19 -1.25
N PRO A 131 26.75 -3.41 -1.32
CA PRO A 131 27.43 -4.41 -0.48
C PRO A 131 27.54 -3.97 0.99
N LYS A 132 27.48 -2.66 1.24
CA LYS A 132 27.44 -2.03 2.57
C LYS A 132 26.62 -0.75 2.47
N HIS A 133 25.87 -0.46 3.53
CA HIS A 133 25.01 0.73 3.58
C HIS A 133 25.62 1.83 4.44
N SER A 134 25.56 3.06 3.93
CA SER A 134 25.86 4.28 4.68
C SER A 134 24.61 5.11 4.93
N LEU A 135 24.72 6.13 5.79
CA LEU A 135 23.65 7.10 6.01
C LEU A 135 23.29 7.86 4.70
N ALA A 136 24.27 8.13 3.84
CA ALA A 136 24.04 8.77 2.56
C ALA A 136 23.21 7.88 1.62
N ASP A 137 23.48 6.57 1.62
CA ASP A 137 22.70 5.60 0.83
C ASP A 137 21.24 5.54 1.31
N MET A 138 21.03 5.51 2.63
CA MET A 138 19.67 5.53 3.20
C MET A 138 18.92 6.81 2.82
N LYS A 139 19.59 7.96 2.80
CA LYS A 139 19.00 9.21 2.32
C LYS A 139 18.59 9.10 0.84
N ASN A 140 19.45 8.52 0.00
CA ASN A 140 19.17 8.33 -1.42
C ASN A 140 17.98 7.39 -1.65
N ILE A 141 17.92 6.27 -0.92
CA ILE A 141 16.79 5.31 -0.96
C ILE A 141 15.48 6.01 -0.57
N GLN A 142 15.49 6.80 0.50
CA GLN A 142 14.30 7.53 0.97
C GLN A 142 13.86 8.63 0.00
N SER A 143 14.81 9.25 -0.72
CA SER A 143 14.53 10.30 -1.71
C SER A 143 14.26 9.77 -3.11
N GLU A 144 14.18 8.46 -3.30
CA GLU A 144 14.04 7.87 -4.62
C GLU A 144 12.68 8.14 -5.25
N ILE A 145 12.67 8.47 -6.55
CA ILE A 145 11.49 8.93 -7.27
C ILE A 145 11.28 8.28 -8.65
N ILE A 146 11.92 7.14 -8.96
CA ILE A 146 11.59 6.40 -10.19
C ILE A 146 10.23 5.71 -10.04
N SER A 147 9.35 5.94 -11.00
CA SER A 147 8.06 5.27 -11.13
C SER A 147 8.15 4.04 -12.05
N ILE A 148 8.05 2.84 -11.48
CA ILE A 148 7.95 1.58 -12.25
C ILE A 148 6.77 1.62 -13.24
N PRO A 149 5.55 2.05 -12.85
CA PRO A 149 4.47 2.23 -13.82
C PRO A 149 4.84 3.16 -14.97
N ALA A 150 5.52 4.28 -14.69
CA ALA A 150 5.90 5.23 -15.73
C ALA A 150 6.81 4.62 -16.80
N GLN A 151 7.72 3.72 -16.42
CA GLN A 151 8.56 2.99 -17.36
C GLN A 151 7.74 2.12 -18.32
N ILE A 152 6.66 1.48 -17.83
CA ILE A 152 5.75 0.69 -18.67
C ILE A 152 5.05 1.59 -19.68
N TYR A 153 4.55 2.75 -19.24
CA TYR A 153 3.89 3.73 -20.12
C TYR A 153 4.85 4.28 -21.15
N SER A 154 6.06 4.68 -20.73
CA SER A 154 7.10 5.20 -21.63
C SER A 154 7.40 4.21 -22.78
N ARG A 155 7.62 2.93 -22.45
CA ARG A 155 7.82 1.87 -23.45
C ARG A 155 6.63 1.72 -24.40
N LYS A 156 5.40 1.79 -23.90
CA LYS A 156 4.19 1.69 -24.75
C LYS A 156 4.04 2.91 -25.67
N ILE A 157 4.26 4.12 -25.17
CA ILE A 157 4.17 5.37 -25.93
C ILE A 157 5.19 5.39 -27.08
N ALA A 158 6.42 4.94 -26.81
CA ALA A 158 7.49 4.88 -27.81
C ALA A 158 7.17 3.94 -28.99
N LEU A 159 6.25 3.00 -28.83
CA LEU A 159 5.84 2.04 -29.86
C LEU A 159 4.63 2.50 -30.69
N LEU A 160 3.99 3.61 -30.33
CA LEU A 160 2.82 4.09 -31.07
C LEU A 160 3.25 4.69 -32.42
N ASN A 161 2.47 4.43 -33.46
CA ASN A 161 2.64 5.11 -34.74
C ASN A 161 1.82 6.41 -34.74
N THR A 162 2.43 7.52 -35.13
CA THR A 162 1.73 8.79 -35.27
C THR A 162 2.29 9.62 -36.42
N SER A 163 1.39 10.24 -37.18
CA SER A 163 1.73 11.28 -38.17
C SER A 163 1.59 12.68 -37.59
N ASN A 164 1.13 12.82 -36.34
CA ASN A 164 0.94 14.11 -35.69
C ASN A 164 2.29 14.64 -35.14
N PRO A 165 2.78 15.81 -35.59
CA PRO A 165 4.07 16.35 -35.15
C PRO A 165 4.19 16.55 -33.63
N LYS A 166 3.10 16.93 -32.95
CA LYS A 166 3.12 17.12 -31.48
C LYS A 166 3.27 15.79 -30.74
N LEU A 167 2.61 14.74 -31.23
CA LEU A 167 2.74 13.40 -30.65
C LEU A 167 4.14 12.83 -30.91
N ALA A 168 4.70 13.04 -32.11
CA ALA A 168 6.08 12.66 -32.41
C ALA A 168 7.09 13.37 -31.49
N GLN A 169 6.88 14.65 -31.19
CA GLN A 169 7.71 15.39 -30.21
C GLN A 169 7.58 14.81 -28.79
N ALA A 170 6.35 14.52 -28.34
CA ALA A 170 6.13 13.89 -27.05
C ALA A 170 6.82 12.52 -26.96
N GLN A 171 6.73 11.69 -28.01
CA GLN A 171 7.43 10.41 -28.09
C GLN A 171 8.95 10.59 -28.00
N PHE A 172 9.50 11.58 -28.70
CA PHE A 172 10.93 11.90 -28.63
C PHE A 172 11.37 12.25 -27.20
N ILE A 173 10.60 13.09 -26.49
CA ILE A 173 10.87 13.45 -25.08
C ILE A 173 10.79 12.23 -24.15
N MET A 174 9.88 11.30 -24.43
CA MET A 174 9.65 10.12 -23.59
C MET A 174 10.64 8.98 -23.85
N LYS A 175 11.22 8.91 -25.06
CA LYS A 175 11.98 7.75 -25.58
C LYS A 175 13.05 7.22 -24.62
N ASP A 176 13.84 8.12 -24.04
CA ASP A 176 14.96 7.76 -23.16
C ASP A 176 14.68 8.04 -21.67
N TRP A 177 13.42 8.37 -21.34
CA TRP A 177 13.03 8.63 -19.97
C TRP A 177 12.86 7.33 -19.17
N ASN A 178 13.67 7.19 -18.12
CA ASN A 178 13.71 6.02 -17.24
C ASN A 178 12.62 6.01 -16.14
N GLY A 179 11.67 6.94 -16.17
CA GLY A 179 10.60 7.04 -15.17
C GLY A 179 10.92 7.92 -13.96
N GLN A 180 12.05 8.65 -13.94
CA GLN A 180 12.35 9.65 -12.91
C GLN A 180 11.29 10.75 -12.83
N MET A 181 10.70 10.96 -11.65
CA MET A 181 9.60 11.92 -11.44
C MET A 181 10.08 13.31 -10.98
N HIS A 182 11.22 13.79 -11.46
CA HIS A 182 11.74 15.12 -11.07
C HIS A 182 10.82 16.25 -11.58
N ALA A 183 10.64 17.29 -10.75
CA ALA A 183 9.72 18.39 -11.04
C ALA A 183 10.16 19.31 -12.18
N ASP A 184 11.44 19.30 -12.54
CA ASP A 184 12.04 20.07 -13.63
C ASP A 184 12.01 19.33 -14.99
N MET A 185 11.51 18.09 -15.02
CA MET A 185 11.39 17.30 -16.24
C MET A 185 10.00 17.44 -16.90
N VAL A 186 9.97 17.42 -18.23
CA VAL A 186 8.71 17.42 -19.00
C VAL A 186 8.05 16.03 -19.03
N SER A 187 8.86 14.96 -19.08
CA SER A 187 8.38 13.57 -19.22
C SER A 187 7.41 13.13 -18.11
N PRO A 188 7.64 13.44 -16.81
CA PRO A 188 6.69 13.15 -15.73
C PRO A 188 5.30 13.79 -15.93
N THR A 189 5.26 15.01 -16.49
CA THR A 189 4.01 15.73 -16.77
C THR A 189 3.24 15.06 -17.91
N ILE A 190 3.93 14.72 -19.02
CA ILE A 190 3.34 13.98 -20.14
C ILE A 190 2.76 12.65 -19.62
N TYR A 191 3.54 11.90 -18.84
CA TYR A 191 3.11 10.63 -18.26
C TYR A 191 1.89 10.80 -17.34
N SER A 192 1.94 11.74 -16.39
CA SER A 192 0.87 11.90 -15.40
C SER A 192 -0.43 12.29 -16.10
N TYR A 193 -0.38 13.23 -17.03
CA TYR A 193 -1.55 13.65 -17.79
C TYR A 193 -2.10 12.50 -18.66
N LEU A 194 -1.25 11.80 -19.41
CA LEU A 194 -1.69 10.65 -20.22
C LEU A 194 -2.33 9.57 -19.36
N ARG A 195 -1.70 9.21 -18.24
CA ARG A 195 -2.22 8.19 -17.32
C ARG A 195 -3.60 8.61 -16.81
N ASP A 196 -3.73 9.85 -16.36
CA ASP A 196 -4.98 10.32 -15.77
C ASP A 196 -6.08 10.41 -16.86
N SER A 197 -5.77 10.93 -18.06
CA SER A 197 -6.70 10.93 -19.20
C SER A 197 -7.12 9.51 -19.60
N LEU A 198 -6.18 8.57 -19.69
CA LEU A 198 -6.47 7.19 -20.07
C LEU A 198 -7.35 6.49 -19.03
N ILE A 199 -7.04 6.65 -17.74
CA ILE A 199 -7.87 6.06 -16.68
C ILE A 199 -9.27 6.68 -16.72
N SER A 200 -9.37 8.00 -16.89
CA SER A 200 -10.66 8.68 -17.02
C SER A 200 -11.48 8.16 -18.20
N GLU A 201 -10.87 8.00 -19.38
CA GLU A 201 -11.55 7.46 -20.56
C GLU A 201 -11.99 6.00 -20.36
N LEU A 202 -11.13 5.16 -19.78
CA LEU A 202 -11.46 3.76 -19.49
C LEU A 202 -12.62 3.65 -18.49
N LEU A 203 -12.62 4.47 -17.44
CA LEU A 203 -13.70 4.49 -16.47
C LEU A 203 -15.02 4.96 -17.09
N HIS A 204 -15.00 6.03 -17.88
CA HIS A 204 -16.20 6.45 -18.64
C HIS A 204 -16.71 5.35 -19.56
N TYR A 205 -15.82 4.71 -20.32
CA TYR A 205 -16.19 3.67 -21.27
C TYR A 205 -16.79 2.43 -20.59
N HIS A 206 -16.21 2.01 -19.47
CA HIS A 206 -16.64 0.78 -18.78
C HIS A 206 -17.75 0.98 -17.75
N MET A 207 -17.86 2.17 -17.15
CA MET A 207 -18.78 2.42 -16.02
C MET A 207 -19.88 3.45 -16.34
N GLY A 208 -19.74 4.22 -17.42
CA GLY A 208 -20.65 5.31 -17.74
C GLY A 208 -20.41 6.57 -16.88
N ASN A 209 -21.10 7.67 -17.22
CA ASN A 209 -20.84 9.00 -16.66
C ASN A 209 -21.14 9.12 -15.16
N GLU A 210 -22.22 8.49 -14.69
CA GLU A 210 -22.65 8.56 -13.30
C GLU A 210 -21.64 7.88 -12.38
N MET A 211 -21.28 6.64 -12.69
CA MET A 211 -20.27 5.90 -11.93
C MET A 211 -18.89 6.51 -12.07
N PHE A 212 -18.51 7.04 -13.24
CA PHE A 212 -17.27 7.79 -13.40
C PHE A 212 -17.19 8.97 -12.41
N THR A 213 -18.25 9.78 -12.32
CA THR A 213 -18.26 10.98 -11.46
C THR A 213 -18.02 10.62 -10.00
N LEU A 214 -18.58 9.51 -9.57
CA LEU A 214 -18.37 8.95 -8.25
C LEU A 214 -16.93 8.44 -8.05
N VAL A 215 -16.37 7.72 -9.02
CA VAL A 215 -15.03 7.11 -8.95
C VAL A 215 -13.92 8.16 -8.99
N TRP A 216 -14.09 9.18 -9.83
CA TRP A 216 -13.01 10.05 -10.30
C TRP A 216 -12.77 11.29 -9.44
N ASP A 217 -13.68 11.64 -8.52
CA ASP A 217 -13.62 12.89 -7.73
C ASP A 217 -12.17 13.29 -7.35
N PRO A 218 -11.64 14.36 -7.97
CA PRO A 218 -10.21 14.67 -7.99
C PRO A 218 -9.66 15.18 -6.65
N THR A 219 -10.53 15.34 -5.65
CA THR A 219 -10.16 15.84 -4.32
C THR A 219 -9.42 14.81 -3.47
N ASP A 220 -9.45 13.52 -3.84
CA ASP A 220 -8.87 12.47 -3.00
C ASP A 220 -8.08 11.44 -3.82
N ARG A 221 -6.75 11.59 -3.84
CA ARG A 221 -5.84 10.69 -4.56
C ARG A 221 -5.75 9.34 -3.82
N GLY A 222 -6.66 8.42 -4.09
CA GLY A 222 -6.55 7.06 -3.56
C GLY A 222 -7.54 6.04 -4.11
N ARG A 223 -7.01 4.88 -4.54
CA ARG A 223 -7.79 3.64 -4.75
C ARG A 223 -8.63 3.29 -3.52
N THR A 224 -8.14 3.61 -2.33
CA THR A 224 -8.81 3.34 -1.04
C THR A 224 -10.10 4.14 -0.88
N THR A 225 -10.08 5.45 -1.11
CA THR A 225 -11.29 6.28 -1.02
C THR A 225 -12.32 5.86 -2.06
N PHE A 226 -11.89 5.57 -3.29
CA PHE A 226 -12.76 5.02 -4.32
C PHE A 226 -13.43 3.71 -3.86
N LEU A 227 -12.65 2.72 -3.42
CA LEU A 227 -13.20 1.43 -2.99
C LEU A 227 -14.18 1.59 -1.82
N THR A 228 -13.91 2.52 -0.90
CA THR A 228 -14.84 2.85 0.20
C THR A 228 -16.16 3.42 -0.32
N ARG A 229 -16.12 4.39 -1.23
CA ARG A 229 -17.33 5.01 -1.83
C ARG A 229 -18.12 4.00 -2.68
N PHE A 230 -17.42 3.20 -3.48
CA PHE A 230 -18.05 2.15 -4.29
C PHE A 230 -18.71 1.09 -3.42
N LYS A 231 -18.03 0.60 -2.37
CA LYS A 231 -18.61 -0.34 -1.40
C LYS A 231 -19.86 0.23 -0.72
N ALA A 232 -19.85 1.52 -0.38
CA ALA A 232 -21.01 2.20 0.20
C ALA A 232 -22.22 2.20 -0.76
N LEU A 233 -22.01 2.49 -2.05
CA LEU A 233 -23.09 2.49 -3.04
C LEU A 233 -23.64 1.11 -3.37
N VAL A 234 -22.78 0.08 -3.40
CA VAL A 234 -23.24 -1.31 -3.52
C VAL A 234 -24.13 -1.66 -2.33
N ALA A 235 -23.77 -1.24 -1.11
CA ALA A 235 -24.62 -1.44 0.06
C ALA A 235 -25.96 -0.71 -0.08
N GLU A 236 -25.97 0.55 -0.54
CA GLU A 236 -27.20 1.31 -0.76
C GLU A 236 -28.12 0.68 -1.81
N HIS A 237 -27.58 0.20 -2.93
CA HIS A 237 -28.37 -0.50 -3.97
C HIS A 237 -28.97 -1.82 -3.45
N ILE A 238 -28.25 -2.56 -2.62
CA ILE A 238 -28.79 -3.78 -1.99
C ILE A 238 -30.02 -3.45 -1.11
N HIS A 239 -30.07 -2.27 -0.48
CA HIS A 239 -31.22 -1.86 0.33
C HIS A 239 -32.42 -1.38 -0.50
N SER A 240 -32.20 -0.86 -1.71
CA SER A 240 -33.28 -0.41 -2.59
C SER A 240 -33.95 -1.54 -3.38
N ASP A 241 -33.28 -2.68 -3.53
CA ASP A 241 -33.75 -3.86 -4.27
C ASP A 241 -34.45 -4.92 -3.38
N THR A 242 -34.63 -4.65 -2.08
CA THR A 242 -35.40 -5.47 -1.11
C THR A 242 -36.64 -4.75 -0.63
#